data_AF-A0A846Q0P5-F1
#
_entry.id   AF-A0A846Q0P5-F1
#
_cell.length_a   1.000
_cell.length_b   1.000
_cell.length_c   1.000
_cell.angle_alpha   90.00
_cell.angle_beta   90.00
_cell.angle_gamma   90.00
#
_symmetry.space_group_name_H-M   'P 1'
#
loop_
_entity.id
_entity.type
_entity.pdbx_description
1 polymer ?
#
loop_
_entity_poly.entity_id
_entity_poly.type
_entity_poly.pdbx_seq_one_letter_code
_entity_poly.pdbx_strand_id
1 'polypeptide(L)'
;SFEAHGYVRANAVDEADIVVINTCSVRENAEERIYGRLGFYRSLSARKEGKLLLVFAGCMAQELGGRVRDLFPEIVVIAGTHNFLNI
;
A
#
# COMPACT_ATOMS: atom_id res chain seq x y z
N SER A 1 9.09 -11.00 10.46
CA SER A 1 7.74 -10.51 10.81
C SER A 1 7.83 -9.05 11.22
N PHE A 2 6.82 -8.22 10.94
CA PHE A 2 6.76 -6.82 11.40
C PHE A 2 6.94 -6.72 12.92
N GLU A 3 6.31 -7.62 13.69
CA GLU A 3 6.44 -7.68 15.15
C GLU A 3 7.88 -7.94 15.61
N ALA A 4 8.64 -8.77 14.88
CA ALA A 4 10.04 -9.06 15.18
C ALA A 4 10.98 -7.84 14.97
N HIS A 5 10.50 -6.82 14.25
CA HIS A 5 11.20 -5.55 14.05
C HIS A 5 10.62 -4.43 14.94
N GLY A 6 9.79 -4.76 15.93
CA GLY A 6 9.24 -3.81 16.89
C GLY A 6 7.98 -3.06 16.43
N TYR A 7 7.43 -3.40 15.25
CA TYR A 7 6.15 -2.83 14.82
C TYR A 7 4.99 -3.43 15.62
N VAL A 8 4.02 -2.59 15.94
CA VAL A 8 2.77 -2.98 16.59
C VAL A 8 1.61 -2.86 15.60
N ARG A 9 0.60 -3.72 15.74
CA ARG A 9 -0.63 -3.56 14.98
C ARG A 9 -1.37 -2.32 15.49
N ALA A 10 -1.72 -1.43 14.58
CA ALA A 10 -2.61 -0.32 14.87
C ALA A 10 -4.05 -0.83 15.12
N ASN A 11 -4.78 -0.20 16.04
CA ASN A 11 -6.17 -0.56 16.32
C ASN A 11 -7.11 0.00 15.25
N ALA A 12 -6.71 1.11 14.63
CA ALA A 12 -7.42 1.73 13.53
C ALA A 12 -6.44 2.24 12.46
N VAL A 13 -6.94 2.42 11.24
CA VAL A 13 -6.12 2.78 10.08
C VAL A 13 -5.54 4.20 10.18
N ASP A 14 -6.25 5.09 10.86
CA ASP A 14 -5.84 6.46 11.16
C ASP A 14 -4.79 6.54 12.27
N GLU A 15 -4.59 5.49 13.06
CA GLU A 15 -3.47 5.39 14.00
C GLU A 15 -2.20 4.88 13.33
N ALA A 16 -2.31 4.15 12.21
CA ALA A 16 -1.19 3.47 11.58
C ALA A 16 -0.13 4.44 10.99
N ASP A 17 1.14 4.15 11.23
CA ASP A 17 2.28 4.81 10.55
C ASP A 17 2.57 4.19 9.18
N ILE A 18 2.26 2.89 9.03
CA ILE A 18 2.46 2.11 7.81
C ILE A 18 1.19 1.34 7.49
N VAL A 19 0.74 1.41 6.23
CA VAL A 19 -0.33 0.56 5.69
C VAL A 19 0.20 -0.29 4.55
N VAL A 20 0.04 -1.60 4.69
CA VAL A 20 0.34 -2.58 3.62
C VAL A 20 -0.94 -2.94 2.88
N ILE A 21 -0.99 -2.59 1.60
CA ILE A 21 -2.12 -2.84 0.72
C ILE A 21 -1.79 -4.06 -0.14
N ASN A 22 -2.28 -5.23 0.29
CA ASN A 22 -2.14 -6.46 -0.48
C ASN A 22 -3.19 -6.51 -1.59
N THR A 23 -2.72 -6.70 -2.83
CA THR A 23 -3.50 -6.58 -4.07
C THR A 23 -3.40 -7.83 -4.94
N CYS A 24 -4.41 -8.02 -5.78
CA CYS A 24 -4.58 -9.20 -6.62
C CYS A 24 -5.03 -8.76 -8.02
N SER A 25 -4.39 -9.27 -9.07
CA SER A 25 -4.70 -8.94 -10.48
C SER A 25 -5.72 -9.87 -11.13
N VAL A 26 -6.03 -11.02 -10.53
CA VAL A 26 -6.87 -12.06 -11.17
C VAL A 26 -8.36 -11.98 -10.82
N ARG A 27 -8.75 -11.08 -9.92
CA ARG A 27 -10.16 -10.90 -9.54
C ARG A 27 -10.80 -9.82 -10.41
N GLU A 28 -12.01 -10.11 -10.87
CA GLU A 28 -12.81 -9.14 -11.62
C GLU A 28 -13.01 -7.85 -10.81
N ASN A 29 -12.91 -6.70 -11.47
CA ASN A 29 -13.01 -5.36 -10.88
C ASN A 29 -11.97 -5.05 -9.78
N ALA A 30 -10.94 -5.89 -9.57
CA ALA A 30 -9.93 -5.63 -8.55
C ALA A 30 -9.13 -4.36 -8.84
N GLU A 31 -8.82 -4.10 -10.12
CA GLU A 31 -8.10 -2.91 -10.53
C GLU A 31 -8.91 -1.63 -10.24
N GLU A 32 -10.18 -1.60 -10.66
CA GLU A 32 -11.03 -0.43 -10.40
C GLU A 32 -11.21 -0.18 -8.89
N ARG A 33 -11.43 -1.26 -8.12
CA ARG A 33 -11.56 -1.18 -6.65
C ARG A 33 -10.27 -0.68 -5.99
N ILE A 34 -9.10 -1.02 -6.52
CA ILE A 34 -7.85 -0.59 -5.91
C ILE A 34 -7.67 0.92 -6.02
N TYR A 35 -8.03 1.53 -7.15
CA TYR A 35 -7.91 2.98 -7.32
C TYR A 35 -8.81 3.74 -6.34
N GLY A 36 -10.04 3.27 -6.11
CA GLY A 36 -10.92 3.85 -5.10
C GLY A 36 -10.33 3.77 -3.68
N ARG A 37 -9.71 2.63 -3.35
CA ARG A 37 -9.06 2.45 -2.04
C ARG A 37 -7.78 3.28 -1.90
N LEU A 38 -6.99 3.44 -2.97
CA LEU A 38 -5.83 4.33 -2.98
C LEU A 38 -6.25 5.80 -2.81
N GLY A 39 -7.38 6.22 -3.38
CA GLY A 39 -7.95 7.56 -3.13
C GLY A 39 -8.34 7.81 -1.67
N PHE A 40 -8.88 6.80 -0.98
CA PHE A 40 -9.10 6.87 0.47
C PHE A 40 -7.79 7.08 1.24
N TYR A 41 -6.75 6.30 0.92
CA TYR A 41 -5.45 6.41 1.59
C TYR A 41 -4.71 7.70 1.29
N ARG A 42 -4.84 8.25 0.08
CA ARG A 42 -4.37 9.60 -0.25
C ARG A 42 -4.93 10.63 0.72
N SER A 43 -6.25 10.60 0.88
CA SER A 43 -6.96 11.54 1.75
C SER A 43 -6.51 11.38 3.20
N LEU A 44 -6.27 10.15 3.66
CA LEU A 44 -5.73 9.87 4.98
C LEU A 44 -4.28 10.35 5.14
N SER A 45 -3.41 10.09 4.16
CA SER A 45 -2.01 10.52 4.18
C SER A 45 -1.90 12.04 4.20
N ALA A 46 -2.73 12.74 3.43
CA ALA A 46 -2.82 14.20 3.46
C ALA A 46 -3.19 14.75 4.86
N ARG A 47 -4.17 14.13 5.54
CA ARG A 47 -4.55 14.50 6.93
C ARG A 47 -3.43 14.23 7.93
N LYS A 48 -2.57 13.25 7.67
CA LYS A 48 -1.38 12.93 8.48
C LYS A 48 -0.13 13.70 8.04
N GLU A 49 -0.27 14.75 7.22
CA GLU A 49 0.85 15.56 6.73
C GLU A 49 1.93 14.72 6.02
N GLY A 50 1.54 13.66 5.33
CA GLY A 50 2.46 12.76 4.62
C GLY A 50 3.22 11.78 5.53
N LYS A 51 2.92 11.73 6.83
CA LYS A 51 3.57 10.81 7.78
C LYS A 51 3.11 9.35 7.62
N LEU A 52 2.01 9.11 6.91
CA LEU A 52 1.53 7.76 6.60
C LEU A 52 2.29 7.19 5.40
N LEU A 53 2.99 6.07 5.61
CA LEU A 53 3.68 5.32 4.57
C LEU A 53 2.75 4.25 3.97
N LEU A 54 2.64 4.21 2.65
CA LEU A 54 1.88 3.17 1.95
C LEU A 54 2.82 2.18 1.25
N VAL A 55 2.56 0.89 1.47
CA VAL A 55 3.22 -0.23 0.80
C VAL A 55 2.21 -0.90 -0.14
N PHE A 56 2.49 -0.90 -1.43
CA PHE A 56 1.65 -1.54 -2.44
C PHE A 56 2.20 -2.92 -2.79
N ALA A 57 1.44 -3.97 -2.51
CA ALA A 57 1.94 -5.34 -2.48
C ALA A 57 1.12 -6.31 -3.33
N GLY A 58 1.75 -7.37 -3.85
CA GLY A 58 1.07 -8.48 -4.52
C GLY A 58 1.15 -8.48 -6.04
N CYS A 59 0.31 -9.27 -6.72
CA CYS A 59 0.40 -9.47 -8.17
C CYS A 59 0.16 -8.17 -8.95
N MET A 60 -0.80 -7.36 -8.52
CA MET A 60 -1.08 -6.09 -9.19
C MET A 60 0.04 -5.05 -8.95
N ALA A 61 0.79 -5.16 -7.85
CA ALA A 61 1.99 -4.35 -7.63
C ALA A 61 3.10 -4.69 -8.63
N GLN A 62 3.23 -5.97 -9.00
CA GLN A 62 4.16 -6.43 -10.04
C GLN A 62 3.80 -5.86 -11.43
N GLU A 63 2.50 -5.79 -11.74
CA GLU A 63 1.99 -5.40 -13.06
C GLU A 63 1.83 -3.88 -13.22
N LEU A 64 1.24 -3.21 -12.23
CA LEU A 64 0.81 -1.80 -12.29
C LEU A 64 1.67 -0.85 -11.46
N GLY A 65 2.67 -1.37 -10.74
CA GLY A 65 3.40 -0.61 -9.73
C GLY A 65 3.95 0.73 -10.21
N GLY A 66 4.57 0.77 -11.40
CA GLY A 66 5.12 2.02 -11.96
C GLY A 66 4.04 3.10 -12.11
N ARG A 67 2.95 2.77 -12.80
CA ARG A 67 1.80 3.67 -12.99
C ARG A 67 1.19 4.11 -11.66
N VAL A 68 1.07 3.18 -10.72
CA VAL A 68 0.53 3.46 -9.39
C VAL A 68 1.41 4.45 -8.63
N ARG A 69 2.75 4.35 -8.72
CA ARG A 69 3.68 5.30 -8.10
C ARG A 69 3.55 6.70 -8.69
N ASP A 70 3.43 6.80 -10.01
CA ASP A 70 3.28 8.09 -10.71
C ASP A 70 1.99 8.79 -10.31
N LEU A 71 0.92 8.01 -10.16
CA LEU A 71 -0.37 8.54 -9.74
C LEU A 71 -0.39 8.86 -8.25
N PHE A 72 0.17 8.00 -7.38
CA PHE A 72 0.12 8.04 -5.91
C PHE A 72 1.53 8.07 -5.28
N PRO A 73 2.16 9.27 -5.20
CA PRO A 73 3.52 9.43 -4.66
C PRO A 73 3.68 9.07 -3.18
N GLU A 74 2.57 9.00 -2.42
CA GLU A 74 2.51 8.50 -1.05
C GLU A 74 2.83 6.99 -0.92
N ILE A 75 2.86 6.26 -2.04
CA ILE A 75 3.32 4.87 -2.10
C ILE A 75 4.84 4.85 -2.19
N VAL A 76 5.45 4.64 -1.03
CA VAL A 76 6.91 4.63 -0.88
C VAL A 76 7.52 3.29 -1.23
N VAL A 77 6.74 2.20 -1.16
CA VAL A 77 7.22 0.84 -1.44
C VAL A 77 6.27 0.11 -2.38
N ILE A 78 6.85 -0.58 -3.35
CA ILE A 78 6.15 -1.47 -4.27
C ILE A 78 6.77 -2.86 -4.16
N ALA A 79 5.96 -3.82 -3.73
CA ALA A 79 6.36 -5.19 -3.44
C ALA A 79 5.62 -6.15 -4.37
N GLY A 80 6.22 -6.47 -5.50
CA GLY A 80 5.73 -7.55 -6.37
C GLY A 80 5.85 -8.92 -5.70
N THR A 81 5.35 -9.97 -6.37
CA THR A 81 5.30 -11.33 -5.81
C THR A 81 6.68 -11.97 -5.61
N HIS A 82 7.71 -11.51 -6.32
CA HIS A 82 9.06 -12.06 -6.26
C HIS A 82 10.01 -11.27 -5.34
N ASN A 83 9.61 -10.06 -4.92
CA ASN A 83 10.48 -9.11 -4.21
C ASN A 83 10.05 -8.82 -2.77
N PHE A 84 9.12 -9.60 -2.20
CA PHE A 84 8.63 -9.37 -0.84
C PHE A 84 9.69 -9.61 0.26
N LEU A 85 10.76 -10.35 -0.05
CA LEU A 85 11.80 -10.74 0.90
C LEU A 85 12.96 -9.74 1.04
N ASN A 86 13.04 -8.73 0.17
CA ASN A 86 14.13 -7.74 0.13
C ASN A 86 13.67 -6.31 0.50
N ILE A 87 12.55 -6.19 1.19
CA ILE A 87 11.97 -4.94 1.70
C ILE A 87 12.01 -5.02 3.22
#